data_AF-A0A927RP61-F1
#
_entry.id   AF-A0A927RP61-F1
#
_cell.length_a   1.000
_cell.length_b   1.000
_cell.length_c   1.000
_cell.angle_alpha   90.00
_cell.angle_beta   90.00
_cell.angle_gamma   90.00
#
_symmetry.space_group_name_H-M   'P 1'
#
loop_
_entity.id
_entity.type
_entity.pdbx_description
1 polymer ?
#
loop_
_entity_poly.entity_id
_entity_poly.type
_entity_poly.pdbx_seq_one_letter_code
_entity_poly.pdbx_strand_id
1 'polypeptide(L)' 'MKLTLDTFERVKNVIQTDKAVVSDGCKALVLKDVATKLNEYFELKSTPEMEVVYEDGIYRVELKFDALRVKKFNVLR' A
#
# COMPACT_ATOMS: atom_id res chain seq x y z
N MET A 1 1.44 -34.53 21.55
CA MET A 1 1.78 -33.15 21.93
C MET A 1 0.55 -32.28 21.64
N LYS A 2 -0.22 -31.90 22.67
CA LYS A 2 -1.44 -31.09 22.48
C LYS A 2 -1.03 -29.62 22.40
N LEU A 3 -1.16 -29.00 21.24
CA LEU A 3 -1.07 -27.55 21.09
C LEU A 3 -2.21 -26.93 21.91
N THR A 4 -1.86 -26.21 22.98
CA THR A 4 -2.84 -25.50 23.81
C THR A 4 -3.41 -24.32 23.01
N LEU A 5 -4.69 -24.00 23.21
CA LEU A 5 -5.38 -22.85 22.58
C LEU A 5 -4.57 -21.54 22.67
N ASP A 6 -3.86 -21.39 23.78
CA ASP A 6 -2.93 -20.29 24.09
C ASP A 6 -1.77 -20.16 23.09
N THR A 7 -1.28 -21.29 22.56
CA THR A 7 -0.24 -21.33 21.53
C THR A 7 -0.80 -20.94 20.16
N PHE A 8 -2.04 -21.33 19.87
CA PHE A 8 -2.72 -21.00 18.62
C PHE A 8 -3.06 -19.49 18.55
N GLU A 9 -3.56 -18.92 19.64
CA GLU A 9 -3.83 -17.48 19.72
C GLU A 9 -2.54 -16.64 19.65
N ARG A 10 -1.46 -17.09 20.30
CA ARG A 10 -0.14 -16.45 20.16
C ARG A 10 0.38 -16.50 18.73
N VAL A 11 0.31 -17.65 18.07
CA VAL A 11 0.77 -17.78 16.67
C VAL A 11 -0.10 -16.95 15.73
N LYS A 12 -1.43 -16.94 15.92
CA LYS A 12 -2.35 -16.08 15.16
C LYS A 12 -2.01 -14.59 15.35
N ASN A 13 -1.77 -14.16 16.59
CA ASN A 13 -1.37 -12.78 16.88
C ASN A 13 -0.02 -12.44 16.27
N VAL A 14 0.98 -13.33 16.35
CA VAL A 14 2.29 -13.10 15.71
C VAL A 14 2.17 -13.03 14.19
N ILE A 15 1.38 -13.90 13.55
CA ILE A 15 1.14 -13.86 12.09
C ILE A 15 0.37 -12.59 11.70
N GLN A 16 -0.61 -12.17 12.49
CA GLN A 16 -1.33 -10.91 12.27
C GLN A 16 -0.42 -9.70 12.49
N THR A 17 0.51 -9.78 13.45
CA THR A 17 1.52 -8.75 13.71
C THR A 17 2.53 -8.70 12.57
N ASP A 18 3.01 -9.84 12.05
CA ASP A 18 3.92 -9.89 10.89
C ASP A 18 3.26 -9.37 9.60
N LYS A 19 1.99 -9.69 9.34
CA LYS A 19 1.22 -9.06 8.25
C LYS A 19 1.05 -7.55 8.47
N ALA A 20 0.94 -7.12 9.72
CA ALA A 20 0.93 -5.72 10.11
C ALA A 20 2.34 -5.09 10.18
N VAL A 21 3.45 -5.80 9.97
CA VAL A 21 4.78 -5.17 9.87
C VAL A 21 5.03 -4.61 8.47
N VAL A 22 4.23 -5.00 7.47
CA VAL A 22 4.09 -4.27 6.20
C VAL A 22 3.35 -2.92 6.40
N SER A 23 2.81 -2.64 7.61
CA SER A 23 1.64 -1.77 7.81
C SER A 23 1.75 -0.34 7.30
N ASP A 24 2.75 0.47 7.64
CA ASP A 24 2.70 1.90 7.26
C ASP A 24 4.01 2.43 6.68
N GLY A 25 5.16 1.97 7.16
CA GLY A 25 6.47 2.38 6.63
C GLY A 25 6.70 1.93 5.19
N CYS A 26 6.34 0.69 4.86
CA CYS A 26 6.41 0.19 3.48
C CYS A 26 5.41 0.92 2.58
N LYS A 27 4.19 1.20 3.07
CA LYS A 27 3.19 1.97 2.31
C LYS A 27 3.70 3.38 2.00
N ALA A 28 4.33 4.07 2.97
CA ALA A 28 4.86 5.41 2.77
C ALA A 28 5.97 5.44 1.69
N LEU A 29 6.85 4.43 1.67
CA LEU A 29 7.88 4.30 0.64
C LEU A 29 7.26 4.07 -0.75
N VAL A 30 6.32 3.14 -0.87
CA VAL A 30 5.64 2.87 -2.14
C VAL A 30 4.85 4.10 -2.61
N LEU A 31 4.15 4.80 -1.69
CA LEU A 31 3.44 6.03 -2.01
C LEU A 31 4.36 7.13 -2.51
N LYS A 32 5.57 7.27 -1.95
CA LYS A 32 6.57 8.22 -2.42
C LYS A 32 7.03 7.91 -3.85
N ASP A 33 7.31 6.64 -4.14
CA ASP A 33 7.76 6.21 -5.46
C ASP A 33 6.64 6.38 -6.49
N VAL A 34 5.41 5.98 -6.13
CA VAL A 34 4.22 6.16 -6.96
C VAL A 34 3.93 7.65 -7.20
N ALA A 35 4.00 8.50 -6.17
CA ALA A 35 3.82 9.94 -6.33
C ALA A 35 4.87 10.55 -7.26
N THR A 36 6.13 10.11 -7.16
CA THR A 36 7.21 10.55 -8.07
C THR A 36 6.88 10.18 -9.51
N LYS A 37 6.44 8.94 -9.74
CA LYS A 37 6.09 8.47 -11.08
C LYS A 37 4.85 9.15 -11.64
N LEU A 38 3.80 9.32 -10.83
CA LEU A 38 2.59 10.03 -11.22
C LEU A 38 2.89 11.51 -11.54
N ASN A 39 3.80 12.14 -10.80
CA ASN A 39 4.23 13.52 -11.09
C ASN A 39 4.93 13.67 -12.44
N GLU A 40 5.44 12.60 -13.06
CA GLU A 40 5.94 12.69 -14.44
C GLU A 40 4.80 12.99 -15.43
N TYR A 41 3.61 12.41 -15.19
CA TYR A 41 2.46 12.46 -16.10
C TYR A 41 1.38 13.46 -15.67
N PHE A 42 1.31 13.78 -14.38
CA PHE A 42 0.26 14.58 -13.76
C PHE A 42 0.86 15.67 -12.89
N GLU A 43 0.10 16.74 -12.70
CA GLU A 43 0.35 17.70 -11.63
C GLU A 43 -0.56 17.31 -10.46
N LEU A 44 0.00 16.59 -9.48
CA LEU A 44 -0.76 16.06 -8.35
C LEU A 44 -1.28 17.20 -7.46
N LYS A 45 -2.56 17.14 -7.11
CA LYS A 45 -3.20 18.09 -6.18
C LYS A 45 -2.80 17.80 -4.73
N SER A 46 -2.61 16.53 -4.40
CA SER A 46 -2.30 16.02 -3.07
C SER A 46 -1.46 14.75 -3.16
N THR A 47 -0.91 14.32 -2.03
CA THR A 47 -0.28 13.01 -1.89
C THR A 47 -1.29 11.91 -2.25
N PRO A 48 -0.92 10.91 -3.07
CA PRO A 48 -1.78 9.77 -3.35
C PRO A 48 -2.09 8.98 -2.08
N GLU A 49 -3.28 8.39 -2.05
CA GLU A 49 -3.73 7.48 -1.00
C GLU A 49 -3.62 6.04 -1.49
N MET A 50 -3.19 5.14 -0.61
CA MET A 50 -3.07 3.72 -0.90
C MET A 50 -3.75 2.90 0.18
N GLU A 51 -4.61 1.99 -0.25
CA GLU A 51 -5.23 0.98 0.59
C GLU A 51 -4.81 -0.41 0.11
N VAL A 52 -4.45 -1.28 1.06
CA VAL A 52 -4.08 -2.66 0.78
C VAL A 52 -4.95 -3.55 1.66
N VAL A 53 -5.82 -4.32 1.02
CA VAL A 53 -6.74 -5.25 1.68
C VAL A 53 -6.34 -6.67 1.29
N TYR A 54 -6.30 -7.58 2.26
CA TYR A 54 -6.11 -9.01 2.00
C TYR A 54 -7.43 -9.72 2.21
N GLU A 55 -8.03 -10.23 1.14
CA GLU A 55 -9.34 -10.87 1.14
C GLU A 55 -9.29 -12.09 0.20
N ASP A 56 -9.96 -13.19 0.56
CA ASP A 56 -10.03 -14.43 -0.24
C ASP A 56 -8.67 -14.97 -0.76
N GLY A 57 -7.60 -14.78 0.01
CA GLY A 57 -6.27 -15.26 -0.36
C GLY A 57 -5.48 -14.34 -1.29
N ILE A 58 -6.06 -13.22 -1.73
CA ILE A 58 -5.47 -12.26 -2.65
C ILE A 58 -5.23 -10.89 -1.97
N TYR A 59 -4.21 -10.18 -2.44
CA TYR A 59 -4.00 -8.78 -2.07
C TYR A 59 -4.68 -7.87 -3.08
N ARG A 60 -5.63 -7.07 -2.62
CA ARG A 60 -6.23 -5.97 -3.38
C ARG A 60 -5.53 -4.67 -2.99
N VAL A 61 -5.00 -3.97 -3.99
CA VAL A 61 -4.31 -2.68 -3.81
C VAL A 61 -5.11 -1.61 -4.56
N GLU A 62 -5.59 -0.60 -3.84
CA GLU A 62 -6.25 0.57 -4.41
C GLU A 62 -5.37 1.81 -4.26
N LEU A 63 -5.19 2.54 -5.36
CA LEU A 63 -4.46 3.80 -5.42
C LEU A 63 -5.40 4.90 -5.90
N LYS A 64 -5.58 5.94 -5.08
CA LYS A 64 -6.46 7.08 -5.38
C LYS A 64 -5.65 8.37 -5.32
N PHE A 65 -5.82 9.23 -6.32
CA PHE A 65 -5.19 10.54 -6.36
C PHE A 65 -6.00 11.51 -7.21
N ASP A 66 -5.92 12.78 -6.86
CA ASP A 66 -6.45 13.88 -7.65
C ASP A 66 -5.30 14.60 -8.38
N ALA A 67 -5.52 14.95 -9.65
CA ALA A 67 -4.59 15.75 -10.43
C ALA A 67 -5.25 17.07 -10.85
N LEU A 68 -4.51 18.18 -10.73
CA LEU A 68 -4.93 19.49 -11.24
C LEU A 68 -4.82 19.55 -12.76
N ARG A 69 -3.85 18.82 -13.32
CA ARG A 69 -3.55 18.82 -14.74
C ARG A 69 -2.95 17.50 -15.19
N VAL A 70 -3.33 17.09 -16.40
CA VAL A 70 -2.63 16.03 -17.16
C VAL A 70 -1.56 16.68 -18.02
N LYS A 71 -0.31 16.25 -17.86
CA LYS A 71 0.82 16.76 -18.66
C LYS A 71 0.70 16.22 -20.08
N LYS A 72 0.96 17.07 -21.08
CA LYS A 72 0.91 16.66 -22.48
C LYS A 72 2.08 15.70 -22.75
N PHE A 73 1.80 14.54 -23.35
CA PHE A 73 2.79 13.50 -23.63
C PHE A 73 4.01 13.98 -24.43
N ASN A 74 3.90 15.06 -25.21
CA ASN A 74 4.99 15.62 -26.02
C ASN A 74 6.13 16.28 -25.23
N VAL A 75 6.10 16.27 -23.89
CA VAL A 75 7.11 16.90 -23.02
C VAL A 75 7.85 15.88 -22.13
N LEU A 76 7.55 14.59 -22.26
CA LEU A 76 8.29 13.51 -21.59
C LEU A 76 9.50 13.16 -22.48
N ARG A 77 10.67 13.70 -22.15
CA ARG A 77 11.97 13.37 -22.74
C ARG A 77 12.85 12.70 -21.71
#